data_AF-A0A972UTZ4-F1
#
_entry.id   AF-A0A972UTZ4-F1
#
_cell.length_a   1.000
_cell.length_b   1.000
_cell.length_c   1.000
_cell.angle_alpha   90.00
_cell.angle_beta   90.00
_cell.angle_gamma   90.00
#
_symmetry.space_group_name_H-M   'P 1'
#
loop_
_entity.id
_entity.type
_entity.pdbx_description
1 polymer ?
#
loop_
_entity_poly.entity_id
_entity_poly.type
_entity_poly.pdbx_seq_one_letter_code
_entity_poly.pdbx_strand_id
1 'polypeptide(L)'
;MITKEFIEEYSLFRKFKPDSISINLLEWYDIPINMKCHQCDSFQTFIMTNNYYDDGFKRHEYSAIDRVLNLKFLCQSCKSFERIFLVYINYSHDTMYKVGQYPEWEIKMDKNLEKTLHKHSPTFRKGLVCESQGYGIGAFSYYRRITEEIIDELLDSIFDLIEEEHKAEYEEALLKTKETRVTQEKIDLVKDLLPTILKPDGMNPLGVLHSELSEGLHAESDESCLENANHVRSILTFLVNQIIQSKESAKDFTKSMKSLLDKKSQK
;
A
#
# COMPACT_ATOMS: atom_id res chain seq x y z
N MET A 1 -4.51 22.89 15.15
CA MET A 1 -5.60 22.92 14.16
C MET A 1 -5.66 21.54 13.54
N ILE A 2 -6.81 20.86 13.60
CA ILE A 2 -6.95 19.52 13.03
C ILE A 2 -7.26 19.69 11.55
N THR A 3 -6.45 19.08 10.69
CA THR A 3 -6.64 19.16 9.25
C THR A 3 -7.31 17.89 8.73
N LYS A 4 -8.04 18.04 7.63
CA LYS A 4 -8.68 16.91 6.94
C LYS A 4 -7.64 15.90 6.47
N GLU A 5 -6.55 16.39 5.89
CA GLU A 5 -5.40 15.59 5.47
C GLU A 5 -4.82 14.76 6.62
N PHE A 6 -4.61 15.35 7.79
CA PHE A 6 -4.08 14.62 8.94
C PHE A 6 -5.00 13.47 9.38
N ILE A 7 -6.31 13.69 9.41
CA ILE A 7 -7.26 12.66 9.84
C ILE A 7 -7.39 11.55 8.79
N GLU A 8 -7.49 11.93 7.51
CA GLU A 8 -7.80 11.03 6.39
C GLU A 8 -6.61 10.25 5.86
N GLU A 9 -5.40 10.83 5.86
CA GLU A 9 -4.24 10.34 5.09
C GLU A 9 -3.03 9.96 5.96
N TYR A 10 -2.92 10.47 7.19
CA TYR A 10 -1.83 10.07 8.08
C TYR A 10 -2.19 8.78 8.79
N SER A 11 -1.25 7.87 8.99
CA SER A 11 -1.46 6.63 9.72
C SER A 11 -1.31 6.84 11.24
N LEU A 12 -1.51 5.78 12.04
CA LEU A 12 -1.12 5.83 13.46
C LEU A 12 0.39 6.11 13.59
N PHE A 13 0.80 6.78 14.66
CA PHE A 13 2.18 7.16 15.02
C PHE A 13 2.99 7.97 14.00
N ARG A 14 2.51 8.17 12.77
CA ARG A 14 3.12 9.06 11.79
C ARG A 14 3.00 10.50 12.25
N LYS A 15 4.17 11.11 12.52
CA LYS A 15 4.29 12.50 12.95
C LYS A 15 3.79 13.45 11.87
N PHE A 16 2.86 14.32 12.24
CA PHE A 16 2.38 15.45 11.45
C PHE A 16 2.91 16.74 12.07
N LYS A 17 3.55 17.58 11.24
CA LYS A 17 4.15 18.85 11.63
C LYS A 17 3.48 20.00 10.87
N PRO A 18 2.39 20.59 11.40
CA PRO A 18 1.79 21.77 10.80
C PRO A 18 2.64 23.01 11.05
N ASP A 19 2.43 24.07 10.26
CA ASP A 19 3.15 25.35 10.41
C ASP A 19 3.02 25.95 11.82
N SER A 20 1.88 25.73 12.48
CA SER A 20 1.67 26.05 13.89
C SER A 20 0.54 25.22 14.50
N ILE A 21 0.66 24.89 15.80
CA ILE A 21 -0.41 24.29 16.60
C ILE A 21 -0.81 25.30 17.67
N SER A 22 -2.02 25.86 17.57
CA SER A 22 -2.56 26.68 18.66
C SER A 22 -2.65 25.85 19.94
N ILE A 23 -2.11 26.40 21.03
CA ILE A 23 -2.16 25.81 22.37
C ILE A 23 -3.59 25.80 22.90
N ASN A 24 -4.40 26.78 22.51
CA ASN A 24 -5.77 26.94 22.96
C ASN A 24 -6.72 26.12 22.07
N LEU A 25 -7.25 25.04 22.64
CA LEU A 25 -8.19 24.15 21.95
C LEU A 25 -9.47 24.86 21.53
N LEU A 26 -9.87 25.98 22.16
CA LEU A 26 -11.05 26.73 21.72
C LEU A 26 -10.88 27.44 20.38
N GLU A 27 -9.65 27.61 19.90
CA GLU A 27 -9.35 28.20 18.59
C GLU A 27 -9.43 27.16 17.45
N TRP A 28 -9.62 25.90 17.80
CA TRP A 28 -9.70 24.82 16.82
C TRP A 28 -11.15 24.65 16.38
N TYR A 29 -11.36 24.54 15.07
CA TYR A 29 -12.68 24.33 14.48
C TYR A 29 -12.89 22.86 14.12
N ASP A 30 -14.14 22.45 14.17
CA ASP A 30 -14.56 21.15 13.70
C ASP A 30 -14.44 21.08 12.19
N ILE A 31 -13.88 19.98 11.71
CA ILE A 31 -13.76 19.70 10.27
C ILE A 31 -14.67 18.53 9.89
N PRO A 32 -15.40 18.61 8.77
CA PRO A 32 -15.96 17.42 8.16
C PRO A 32 -14.84 16.60 7.50
N ILE A 33 -14.94 15.28 7.61
CA ILE A 33 -14.06 14.33 6.91
C ILE A 33 -14.87 13.48 5.94
N ASN A 34 -14.24 12.92 4.91
CA ASN A 34 -14.82 12.05 3.92
C ASN A 34 -14.08 10.71 3.91
N MET A 35 -14.73 9.66 4.42
CA MET A 35 -14.14 8.33 4.51
C MET A 35 -15.18 7.25 4.17
N LYS A 36 -14.75 6.00 3.98
CA LYS A 36 -15.68 4.88 3.77
C LYS A 36 -16.52 4.67 5.04
N CYS A 37 -17.84 4.52 4.90
CA CYS A 37 -18.72 4.06 5.97
C CYS A 37 -18.97 2.56 5.81
N HIS A 38 -18.77 1.75 6.86
CA HIS A 38 -18.98 0.30 6.77
C HIS A 38 -20.47 -0.06 6.72
N GLN A 39 -21.35 0.80 7.24
CA GLN A 39 -22.80 0.62 7.19
C GLN A 39 -23.40 1.03 5.85
N CYS A 40 -22.92 2.13 5.24
CA CYS A 40 -23.39 2.60 3.94
C CYS A 40 -22.66 1.94 2.75
N ASP A 41 -21.58 1.21 3.01
CA ASP A 41 -20.62 0.68 2.03
C ASP A 41 -20.21 1.67 0.94
N SER A 42 -20.02 2.93 1.32
CA SER A 42 -19.70 4.03 0.39
C SER A 42 -18.93 5.13 1.11
N PHE A 43 -18.28 6.02 0.36
CA PHE A 43 -17.67 7.22 0.91
C PHE A 43 -18.77 8.17 1.40
N GLN A 44 -18.63 8.60 2.65
CA GLN A 44 -19.60 9.43 3.33
C GLN A 44 -18.89 10.58 4.03
N THR A 45 -19.60 11.69 4.16
CA THR A 45 -19.19 12.78 5.04
C THR A 45 -19.44 12.37 6.49
N PHE A 46 -18.44 12.52 7.34
CA PHE A 46 -18.55 12.41 8.79
C PHE A 46 -18.35 13.77 9.43
N ILE A 47 -19.12 14.04 10.48
CA ILE A 47 -19.01 15.26 11.29
C ILE A 47 -18.59 14.92 12.70
N MET A 48 -17.82 15.81 13.31
CA MET A 48 -17.45 15.69 14.71
C MET A 48 -18.69 15.88 15.60
N THR A 49 -18.84 15.05 16.63
CA THR A 49 -20.03 15.07 17.51
C THR A 49 -19.70 15.33 18.98
N ASN A 50 -18.42 15.32 19.35
CA ASN A 50 -17.99 15.53 20.72
C ASN A 50 -17.09 16.76 20.86
N ASN A 51 -17.02 17.27 22.09
CA ASN A 51 -15.99 18.21 22.47
C ASN A 51 -14.67 17.44 22.65
N TYR A 52 -13.75 17.57 21.69
CA TYR A 52 -12.49 16.81 21.67
C TYR A 52 -11.53 17.11 22.84
N TYR A 53 -11.71 18.27 23.48
CA TYR A 53 -10.99 18.68 24.68
C TYR A 53 -11.59 18.12 26.00
N ASP A 54 -12.71 17.40 25.93
CA ASP A 54 -13.31 16.73 27.09
C ASP A 54 -12.88 15.24 27.10
N ASP A 55 -11.87 14.93 27.91
CA ASP A 55 -11.36 13.56 28.12
C ASP A 55 -11.99 12.87 29.34
N GLY A 56 -13.01 13.47 29.95
CA GLY A 56 -13.70 12.95 31.13
C GLY A 56 -12.97 13.18 32.46
N PHE A 57 -11.67 13.47 32.46
CA PHE A 57 -10.86 13.74 33.66
C PHE A 57 -10.50 15.23 33.82
N LYS A 58 -10.28 15.93 32.71
CA LYS A 58 -9.84 17.33 32.63
C LYS A 58 -10.89 18.20 31.95
N ARG A 59 -12.07 18.29 32.57
CA ARG A 59 -13.16 19.16 32.08
C ARG A 59 -12.72 20.63 32.16
N HIS A 60 -12.90 21.38 31.08
CA HIS A 60 -12.53 22.81 30.96
C HIS A 60 -11.01 23.10 30.95
N GLU A 61 -10.17 22.08 30.74
CA GLU A 61 -8.76 22.32 30.37
C GLU A 61 -8.70 22.50 28.85
N TYR A 62 -8.38 23.70 28.38
CA TYR A 62 -8.31 24.01 26.94
C TYR A 62 -6.89 24.00 26.40
N SER A 63 -5.96 23.44 27.16
CA SER A 63 -4.56 23.31 26.75
C SER A 63 -4.37 22.09 25.86
N ALA A 64 -3.68 22.28 24.74
CA ALA A 64 -3.19 21.21 23.88
C ALA A 64 -1.81 20.65 24.29
N ILE A 65 -1.16 21.19 25.34
CA ILE A 65 0.22 20.81 25.71
C ILE A 65 0.24 19.37 26.19
N ASP A 66 1.08 18.53 25.57
CA ASP A 66 1.37 17.16 26.02
C ASP A 66 0.09 16.36 26.33
N ARG A 67 -0.81 16.32 25.34
CA ARG A 67 -2.19 15.87 25.55
C ARG A 67 -2.68 14.94 24.45
N VAL A 68 -3.47 13.94 24.87
CA VAL A 68 -4.26 13.11 23.95
C VAL A 68 -5.69 13.65 23.88
N LEU A 69 -6.13 13.99 22.68
CA LEU A 69 -7.49 14.39 22.36
C LEU A 69 -8.28 13.21 21.81
N ASN A 70 -9.58 13.16 22.10
CA ASN A 70 -10.49 12.14 21.57
C ASN A 70 -11.43 12.77 20.55
N LEU A 71 -11.31 12.42 19.28
CA LEU A 71 -12.18 12.92 18.23
C LEU A 71 -13.16 11.84 17.80
N LYS A 72 -14.46 12.12 17.91
CA LYS A 72 -15.54 11.23 17.48
C LYS A 72 -16.28 11.83 16.32
N PHE A 73 -16.39 11.06 15.25
CA PHE A 73 -17.02 11.44 14.00
C PHE A 73 -18.18 10.52 13.69
N LEU A 74 -19.35 11.07 13.41
CA LEU A 74 -20.55 10.31 13.04
C LEU A 74 -20.84 10.46 11.55
N CYS A 75 -21.10 9.33 10.89
CA CYS A 75 -21.53 9.31 9.48
C CYS A 75 -22.81 10.14 9.30
N GLN A 76 -22.80 11.13 8.41
CA GLN A 76 -23.97 11.97 8.19
C GLN A 76 -25.13 11.24 7.49
N SER A 77 -24.84 10.21 6.70
CA SER A 77 -25.87 9.46 5.96
C SER A 77 -26.61 8.47 6.86
N CYS A 78 -25.92 7.49 7.45
CA CYS A 78 -26.60 6.45 8.25
C CYS A 78 -26.81 6.82 9.72
N LYS A 79 -26.10 7.82 10.26
CA LYS A 79 -26.16 8.23 11.67
C LYS A 79 -25.91 7.11 12.69
N SER A 80 -25.34 5.99 12.26
CA SER A 80 -25.15 4.78 13.09
C SER A 80 -23.69 4.33 13.19
N PHE A 81 -22.82 4.82 12.32
CA PHE A 81 -21.41 4.42 12.27
C PHE A 81 -20.51 5.56 12.73
N GLU A 82 -19.68 5.26 13.73
CA GLU A 82 -18.71 6.19 14.30
C GLU A 82 -17.29 5.85 13.87
N ARG A 83 -16.51 6.90 13.64
CA ARG A 83 -15.05 6.86 13.54
C ARG A 83 -14.46 7.62 14.72
N ILE A 84 -13.45 7.04 15.35
CA ILE A 84 -12.80 7.58 16.55
C ILE A 84 -11.32 7.72 16.26
N PHE A 85 -10.74 8.86 16.61
CA PHE A 85 -9.31 9.11 16.52
C PHE A 85 -8.80 9.63 17.86
N LEU A 86 -7.75 9.00 18.38
CA LEU A 86 -7.01 9.48 19.55
C LEU A 86 -5.76 10.18 19.04
N VAL A 87 -5.64 11.47 19.31
CA VAL A 87 -4.60 12.34 18.73
C VAL A 87 -3.75 12.90 19.85
N TYR A 88 -2.47 12.56 19.86
CA TYR A 88 -1.49 13.13 20.78
C TYR A 88 -0.84 14.37 20.18
N ILE A 89 -0.66 15.40 21.01
CA ILE A 89 0.12 16.61 20.73
C ILE A 89 1.28 16.63 21.72
N ASN A 90 2.49 16.84 21.21
CA ASN A 90 3.69 16.85 22.05
C ASN A 90 3.84 18.13 22.87
N TYR A 91 4.77 18.10 23.82
CA TYR A 91 5.08 19.24 24.69
C TYR A 91 5.54 20.50 23.95
N SER A 92 6.24 20.36 22.82
CA SER A 92 6.75 21.50 22.03
C SER A 92 5.73 22.11 21.06
N HIS A 93 4.51 21.55 20.94
CA HIS A 93 3.44 22.05 20.05
C HIS A 93 3.82 22.16 18.57
N ASP A 94 4.79 21.39 18.12
CA ASP A 94 5.22 21.37 16.73
C ASP A 94 4.84 20.06 16.03
N THR A 95 4.43 19.05 16.80
CA THR A 95 4.16 17.71 16.29
C THR A 95 2.92 17.12 16.93
N MET A 96 2.08 16.50 16.09
CA MET A 96 0.96 15.67 16.54
C MET A 96 0.92 14.35 15.76
N TYR A 97 0.32 13.32 16.34
CA TYR A 97 0.12 12.03 15.67
C TYR A 97 -1.05 11.27 16.29
N LYS A 98 -1.60 10.32 15.53
CA LYS A 98 -2.67 9.45 16.03
C LYS A 98 -2.06 8.34 16.90
N VAL A 99 -2.49 8.24 18.16
CA VAL A 99 -2.13 7.15 19.09
C VAL A 99 -3.14 6.00 19.08
N GLY A 100 -4.31 6.22 18.48
CA GLY A 100 -5.34 5.21 18.31
C GLY A 100 -6.38 5.63 17.28
N GLN A 101 -7.01 4.65 16.63
CA GLN A 101 -8.03 4.88 15.63
C GLN A 101 -9.01 3.71 15.59
N TYR A 102 -10.30 4.01 15.45
CA TYR A 102 -11.35 3.05 15.11
C TYR A 102 -12.22 3.59 13.97
N PRO A 103 -12.58 2.78 12.97
CA PRO A 103 -11.99 1.48 12.62
C PRO A 103 -10.47 1.55 12.40
N GLU A 104 -9.84 0.39 12.36
CA GLU A 104 -8.43 0.25 12.08
C GLU A 104 -8.01 0.99 10.79
N TRP A 105 -6.74 1.40 10.75
CA TRP A 105 -6.18 2.09 9.60
C TRP A 105 -6.09 1.12 8.42
N GLU A 106 -6.98 1.29 7.44
CA GLU A 106 -6.96 0.53 6.20
C GLU A 106 -6.17 1.30 5.14
N ILE A 107 -5.07 0.71 4.68
CA ILE A 107 -4.32 1.25 3.55
C ILE A 107 -4.90 0.66 2.29
N LYS A 108 -5.31 1.54 1.37
CA LYS A 108 -5.77 1.14 0.05
C LYS A 108 -4.63 0.45 -0.68
N MET A 109 -4.88 -0.79 -1.06
CA MET A 109 -4.00 -1.55 -1.94
C MET A 109 -4.35 -1.25 -3.40
N ASP A 110 -3.37 -1.33 -4.29
CA ASP A 110 -3.60 -1.30 -5.72
C ASP A 110 -4.57 -2.44 -6.11
N LYS A 111 -5.55 -2.15 -6.97
CA LYS A 111 -6.63 -3.10 -7.30
C LYS A 111 -6.12 -4.31 -8.08
N ASN A 112 -5.17 -4.10 -8.98
CA ASN A 112 -4.58 -5.19 -9.77
C ASN A 112 -3.73 -6.06 -8.85
N LEU A 113 -2.98 -5.43 -7.95
CA LEU A 113 -2.23 -6.14 -6.93
C LEU A 113 -3.14 -6.96 -6.01
N GLU A 114 -4.25 -6.38 -5.52
CA GLU A 114 -5.22 -7.10 -4.71
C GLU A 114 -5.79 -8.33 -5.42
N LYS A 115 -6.08 -8.19 -6.72
CA LYS A 115 -6.61 -9.27 -7.57
C LYS A 115 -5.58 -10.38 -7.78
N THR A 116 -4.33 -10.02 -8.04
CA THR A 116 -3.23 -10.98 -8.25
C THR A 116 -2.87 -11.71 -6.95
N LEU A 117 -2.77 -10.98 -5.84
CA LEU A 117 -2.42 -11.56 -4.54
C LEU A 117 -3.52 -12.48 -4.01
N HIS A 118 -4.79 -12.18 -4.30
CA HIS A 118 -5.97 -12.97 -3.93
C HIS A 118 -5.94 -13.42 -2.44
N LYS A 119 -5.52 -14.67 -2.17
CA LYS A 119 -5.40 -15.24 -0.81
C LYS A 119 -4.30 -14.60 0.04
N HIS A 120 -3.31 -13.95 -0.58
CA HIS A 120 -2.16 -13.29 0.06
C HIS A 120 -2.44 -11.81 0.39
N SER A 121 -3.53 -11.24 -0.11
CA SER A 121 -3.94 -9.85 0.12
C SER A 121 -3.97 -9.44 1.60
N PRO A 122 -4.47 -10.27 2.56
CA PRO A 122 -4.41 -9.94 3.97
C PRO A 122 -2.98 -9.79 4.52
N THR A 123 -2.03 -10.62 4.06
CA THR A 123 -0.62 -10.53 4.47
C THR A 123 0.01 -9.26 3.92
N PHE A 124 -0.29 -8.89 2.67
CA PHE A 124 0.21 -7.65 2.08
C PHE A 124 -0.29 -6.40 2.78
N ARG A 125 -1.56 -6.41 3.20
CA ARG A 125 -2.12 -5.33 4.03
C ARG A 125 -1.37 -5.17 5.34
N LYS A 126 -0.94 -6.27 5.98
CA LYS A 126 -0.10 -6.17 7.19
C LYS A 126 1.24 -5.50 6.90
N GLY A 127 1.88 -5.84 5.77
CA GLY A 127 3.08 -5.14 5.28
C GLY A 127 2.85 -3.64 5.11
N LEU A 128 1.76 -3.25 4.44
CA LEU A 128 1.37 -1.85 4.28
C LEU A 128 1.17 -1.16 5.63
N VAL A 129 0.48 -1.81 6.57
CA VAL A 129 0.26 -1.25 7.91
C VAL A 129 1.60 -1.02 8.58
N CYS A 130 2.47 -2.03 8.66
CA CYS A 130 3.82 -1.88 9.22
C CYS A 130 4.61 -0.75 8.56
N GLU A 131 4.61 -0.66 7.22
CA GLU A 131 5.29 0.41 6.48
C GLU A 131 4.74 1.77 6.89
N SER A 132 3.41 1.92 6.94
CA SER A 132 2.78 3.19 7.33
C SER A 132 3.06 3.60 8.77
N GLN A 133 3.32 2.63 9.65
CA GLN A 133 3.63 2.86 11.06
C GLN A 133 5.12 3.12 11.30
N GLY A 134 5.95 3.00 10.26
CA GLY A 134 7.40 3.07 10.39
C GLY A 134 7.99 1.85 11.09
N TYR A 135 7.34 0.67 10.99
CA TYR A 135 7.90 -0.60 11.46
C TYR A 135 8.54 -1.33 10.28
N GLY A 136 9.77 -0.94 9.95
CA GLY A 136 10.47 -1.40 8.74
C GLY A 136 10.75 -2.90 8.73
N ILE A 137 11.27 -3.47 9.82
CA ILE A 137 11.56 -4.92 9.91
C ILE A 137 10.28 -5.73 9.67
N GLY A 138 9.16 -5.28 10.25
CA GLY A 138 7.85 -5.91 10.07
C GLY A 138 7.34 -5.80 8.63
N ALA A 139 7.43 -4.60 8.04
CA ALA A 139 7.01 -4.35 6.67
C ALA A 139 7.79 -5.22 5.67
N PHE A 140 9.13 -5.19 5.78
CA PHE A 140 10.02 -5.97 4.94
C PHE A 140 9.76 -7.48 5.06
N SER A 141 9.60 -7.98 6.30
CA SER A 141 9.29 -9.40 6.53
C SER A 141 8.00 -9.84 5.85
N TYR A 142 6.95 -9.00 5.89
CA TYR A 142 5.70 -9.31 5.19
C TYR A 142 5.89 -9.30 3.67
N TYR A 143 6.56 -8.29 3.10
CA TYR A 143 6.77 -8.21 1.66
C TYR A 143 7.66 -9.31 1.12
N ARG A 144 8.71 -9.68 1.85
CA ARG A 144 9.55 -10.85 1.53
C ARG A 144 8.71 -12.12 1.45
N ARG A 145 7.93 -12.40 2.49
CA ARG A 145 7.06 -13.58 2.52
C ARG A 145 6.09 -13.62 1.35
N ILE A 146 5.48 -12.47 1.01
CA ILE A 146 4.54 -12.40 -0.11
C ILE A 146 5.25 -12.63 -1.43
N THR A 147 6.45 -12.07 -1.59
CA THR A 147 7.28 -12.31 -2.77
C THR A 147 7.56 -13.79 -2.94
N GLU A 148 7.95 -14.47 -1.85
CA GLU A 148 8.18 -15.93 -1.85
C GLU A 148 6.90 -16.72 -2.18
N GLU A 149 5.73 -16.25 -1.73
CA GLU A 149 4.45 -16.90 -1.96
C GLU A 149 3.93 -16.74 -3.41
N ILE A 150 4.27 -15.64 -4.11
CA ILE A 150 3.74 -15.33 -5.45
C ILE A 150 4.75 -15.45 -6.60
N ILE A 151 6.04 -15.68 -6.30
CA ILE A 151 7.10 -15.62 -7.32
C ILE A 151 6.83 -16.58 -8.48
N ASP A 152 6.36 -17.79 -8.21
CA ASP A 152 6.09 -18.78 -9.27
C ASP A 152 4.99 -18.30 -10.22
N GLU A 153 3.86 -17.83 -9.67
CA GLU A 153 2.74 -17.30 -10.45
C GLU A 153 3.14 -16.04 -11.24
N LEU A 154 4.02 -15.21 -10.67
CA LEU A 154 4.56 -14.03 -11.33
C LEU A 154 5.46 -14.41 -12.51
N LEU A 155 6.40 -15.34 -12.32
CA LEU A 155 7.32 -15.78 -13.37
C LEU A 155 6.59 -16.52 -14.52
N ASP A 156 5.61 -17.35 -14.19
CA ASP A 156 4.73 -17.99 -15.19
C ASP A 156 3.95 -16.91 -15.97
N SER A 157 3.49 -15.83 -15.31
CA SER A 157 2.75 -14.76 -15.97
C SER A 157 3.58 -13.89 -16.91
N ILE A 158 4.90 -13.82 -16.68
CA ILE A 158 5.85 -13.08 -17.53
C ILE A 158 6.11 -13.83 -18.85
N PHE A 159 5.99 -15.16 -18.86
CA PHE A 159 6.23 -15.98 -20.06
C PHE A 159 5.44 -15.51 -21.28
N ASP A 160 4.18 -15.09 -21.08
CA ASP A 160 3.30 -14.58 -22.14
C ASP A 160 3.80 -13.28 -22.79
N LEU A 161 4.71 -12.57 -22.14
CA LEU A 161 5.27 -11.28 -22.56
C LEU A 161 6.66 -11.41 -23.18
N ILE A 162 7.23 -12.62 -23.18
CA ILE A 162 8.53 -12.90 -23.80
C ILE A 162 8.37 -12.95 -25.31
N GLU A 163 9.31 -12.32 -26.02
CA GLU A 163 9.39 -12.35 -27.48
C GLU A 163 9.59 -13.80 -27.98
N GLU A 164 8.98 -14.17 -29.10
CA GLU A 164 8.95 -15.57 -29.59
C GLU A 164 10.36 -16.16 -29.74
N GLU A 165 11.34 -15.34 -30.12
CA GLU A 165 12.73 -15.72 -30.30
C GLU A 165 13.42 -16.14 -28.98
N HIS A 166 12.94 -15.61 -27.85
CA HIS A 166 13.49 -15.85 -26.50
C HIS A 166 12.63 -16.78 -25.64
N LYS A 167 11.45 -17.21 -26.13
CA LYS A 167 10.53 -18.05 -25.35
C LYS A 167 11.11 -19.38 -24.93
N ALA A 168 11.83 -20.06 -25.82
CA ALA A 168 12.42 -21.37 -25.52
C ALA A 168 13.47 -21.28 -24.39
N GLU A 169 14.31 -20.24 -24.42
CA GLU A 169 15.30 -19.96 -23.39
C GLU A 169 14.64 -19.65 -22.04
N TYR A 170 13.59 -18.82 -22.05
CA TYR A 170 12.83 -18.51 -20.83
C TYR A 170 12.09 -19.73 -20.29
N GLU A 171 11.50 -20.57 -21.15
CA GLU A 171 10.80 -21.80 -20.73
C GLU A 171 11.76 -22.76 -20.01
N GLU A 172 12.97 -22.93 -20.53
CA GLU A 172 14.00 -23.76 -19.88
C GLU A 172 14.39 -23.18 -18.52
N ALA A 173 14.59 -21.86 -18.42
CA ALA A 173 14.89 -21.21 -17.15
C ALA A 173 13.73 -21.36 -16.14
N LEU A 174 12.48 -21.19 -16.60
CA LEU A 174 11.27 -21.34 -15.80
C LEU A 174 11.04 -22.77 -15.30
N LEU A 175 11.49 -23.79 -16.04
CA LEU A 175 11.48 -25.17 -15.55
C LEU A 175 12.50 -25.37 -14.41
N LYS A 176 13.70 -24.79 -14.53
CA LYS A 176 14.74 -24.85 -13.49
C LYS A 176 14.29 -24.15 -12.20
N THR A 177 13.53 -23.06 -12.28
CA THR A 177 13.02 -22.39 -11.06
C THR A 177 12.12 -23.30 -10.22
N LYS A 178 11.42 -24.26 -10.83
CA LYS A 178 10.53 -25.22 -10.14
C LYS A 178 11.31 -26.28 -9.36
N GLU A 179 12.61 -26.44 -9.59
CA GLU A 179 13.47 -27.40 -8.89
C GLU A 179 13.98 -26.87 -7.55
N THR A 180 13.96 -25.55 -7.34
CA THR A 180 14.36 -24.90 -6.10
C THR A 180 13.17 -24.32 -5.33
N ARG A 181 13.30 -24.23 -4.01
CA ARG A 181 12.34 -23.54 -3.13
C ARG A 181 12.82 -22.15 -2.73
N VAL A 182 14.06 -21.78 -3.09
CA VAL A 182 14.70 -20.54 -2.69
C VAL A 182 14.36 -19.45 -3.70
N THR A 183 13.59 -18.45 -3.30
CA THR A 183 13.12 -17.37 -4.18
C THR A 183 14.27 -16.59 -4.83
N GLN A 184 15.38 -16.37 -4.11
CA GLN A 184 16.56 -15.73 -4.67
C GLN A 184 17.09 -16.52 -5.87
N GLU A 185 17.31 -17.83 -5.72
CA GLU A 185 17.78 -18.68 -6.83
C GLU A 185 16.82 -18.68 -8.01
N LYS A 186 15.49 -18.69 -7.75
CA LYS A 186 14.48 -18.58 -8.82
C LYS A 186 14.63 -17.30 -9.63
N ILE A 187 14.80 -16.17 -8.93
CA ILE A 187 14.94 -14.87 -9.56
C ILE A 187 16.26 -14.80 -10.34
N ASP A 188 17.35 -15.34 -9.79
CA ASP A 188 18.67 -15.33 -10.42
C ASP A 188 18.67 -16.04 -11.78
N LEU A 189 17.92 -17.14 -11.90
CA LEU A 189 17.78 -17.92 -13.15
C LEU A 189 17.06 -17.17 -14.28
N VAL A 190 16.23 -16.18 -13.97
CA VAL A 190 15.31 -15.55 -14.96
C VAL A 190 15.52 -14.05 -15.12
N LYS A 191 16.21 -13.37 -14.19
CA LYS A 191 16.33 -11.91 -14.15
C LYS A 191 16.84 -11.33 -15.47
N ASP A 192 17.77 -11.99 -16.14
CA ASP A 192 18.39 -11.47 -17.37
C ASP A 192 17.48 -11.62 -18.60
N LEU A 193 16.52 -12.56 -18.54
CA LEU A 193 15.58 -12.91 -19.60
C LEU A 193 14.29 -12.07 -19.58
N LEU A 194 14.18 -11.09 -18.67
CA LEU A 194 13.02 -10.21 -18.61
C LEU A 194 12.85 -9.40 -19.92
N PRO A 195 11.60 -9.26 -20.42
CA PRO A 195 11.31 -8.50 -21.62
C PRO A 195 11.50 -7.00 -21.37
N THR A 196 11.79 -6.24 -22.42
CA THR A 196 12.09 -4.79 -22.35
C THR A 196 10.96 -3.98 -21.72
N ILE A 197 9.70 -4.39 -21.92
CA ILE A 197 8.53 -3.75 -21.31
C ILE A 197 8.53 -3.81 -19.77
N LEU A 198 9.24 -4.77 -19.17
CA LEU A 198 9.42 -4.90 -17.72
C LEU A 198 10.75 -4.31 -17.24
N LYS A 199 11.55 -3.70 -18.12
CA LYS A 199 12.84 -3.06 -17.80
C LYS A 199 12.79 -1.55 -18.09
N PRO A 200 12.06 -0.75 -17.30
CA PRO A 200 11.99 0.70 -17.51
C PRO A 200 13.39 1.30 -17.40
N ASP A 201 13.78 2.10 -18.40
CA ASP A 201 15.12 2.69 -18.52
C ASP A 201 16.27 1.66 -18.44
N GLY A 202 16.01 0.40 -18.82
CA GLY A 202 16.98 -0.69 -18.75
C GLY A 202 17.22 -1.24 -17.35
N MET A 203 16.55 -0.73 -16.32
CA MET A 203 16.64 -1.25 -14.95
C MET A 203 15.92 -2.59 -14.83
N ASN A 204 16.55 -3.57 -14.17
CA ASN A 204 16.00 -4.91 -14.00
C ASN A 204 15.30 -5.03 -12.62
N PRO A 205 13.95 -5.00 -12.55
CA PRO A 205 13.27 -5.00 -11.26
C PRO A 205 13.44 -6.32 -10.50
N LEU A 206 13.52 -7.44 -11.21
CA LEU A 206 13.81 -8.74 -10.59
C LEU A 206 15.23 -8.79 -10.04
N GLY A 207 16.21 -8.23 -10.74
CA GLY A 207 17.58 -8.10 -10.25
C GLY A 207 17.67 -7.31 -8.94
N VAL A 208 16.93 -6.20 -8.83
CA VAL A 208 16.85 -5.42 -7.58
C VAL A 208 16.12 -6.21 -6.49
N LEU A 209 15.00 -6.86 -6.82
CA LEU A 209 14.28 -7.70 -5.87
C LEU A 209 15.19 -8.83 -5.32
N HIS A 210 16.03 -9.41 -6.16
CA HIS A 210 17.03 -10.41 -5.75
C HIS A 210 18.03 -9.85 -4.74
N SER A 211 18.61 -8.66 -4.98
CA SER A 211 19.57 -8.07 -4.05
C SER A 211 18.91 -7.77 -2.71
N GLU A 212 17.75 -7.11 -2.72
CA GLU A 212 17.00 -6.76 -1.51
C GLU A 212 16.63 -8.00 -0.67
N LEU A 213 16.20 -9.09 -1.31
CA LEU A 213 15.82 -10.31 -0.59
C LEU A 213 17.02 -11.12 -0.08
N SER A 214 18.19 -10.95 -0.70
CA SER A 214 19.43 -11.66 -0.34
C SER A 214 20.11 -11.02 0.86
N GLU A 215 19.99 -9.70 1.01
CA GLU A 215 20.43 -8.98 2.19
C GLU A 215 19.52 -9.37 3.37
N GLY A 216 20.11 -10.04 4.36
CA GLY A 216 19.37 -10.50 5.54
C GLY A 216 19.01 -9.33 6.47
N LEU A 217 17.96 -9.50 7.27
CA LEU A 217 17.56 -8.57 8.34
C LEU A 217 18.61 -8.38 9.46
N HIS A 218 19.76 -9.05 9.39
CA HIS A 218 20.60 -9.36 10.54
C HIS A 218 21.50 -8.21 11.02
N ALA A 219 21.57 -7.08 10.31
CA ALA A 219 22.39 -5.94 10.70
C ALA A 219 21.81 -4.57 10.31
N GLU A 220 20.58 -4.51 9.82
CA GLU A 220 19.97 -3.27 9.36
C GLU A 220 19.17 -2.57 10.47
N SER A 221 19.16 -1.24 10.44
CA SER A 221 18.25 -0.47 11.30
C SER A 221 16.80 -0.63 10.81
N ASP A 222 15.83 -0.34 11.68
CA ASP A 222 14.43 -0.41 11.28
C ASP A 222 14.12 0.59 10.15
N GLU A 223 14.79 1.74 10.11
CA GLU A 223 14.69 2.71 9.03
C GLU A 223 15.20 2.16 7.69
N SER A 224 16.35 1.46 7.69
CA SER A 224 16.88 0.79 6.48
C SER A 224 15.90 -0.27 5.97
N CYS A 225 15.37 -1.09 6.89
CA CYS A 225 14.36 -2.09 6.54
C CYS A 225 13.07 -1.45 5.99
N LEU A 226 12.72 -0.24 6.44
CA LEU A 226 11.56 0.50 5.95
C LEU A 226 11.77 0.98 4.50
N GLU A 227 12.96 1.48 4.18
CA GLU A 227 13.35 1.86 2.82
C GLU A 227 13.31 0.64 1.89
N ASN A 228 13.93 -0.47 2.29
CA ASN A 228 13.94 -1.72 1.53
C ASN A 228 12.51 -2.27 1.34
N ALA A 229 11.67 -2.20 2.38
CA ALA A 229 10.25 -2.57 2.26
C ALA A 229 9.51 -1.73 1.21
N ASN A 230 9.77 -0.43 1.16
CA ASN A 230 9.17 0.47 0.17
C ASN A 230 9.61 0.12 -1.26
N HIS A 231 10.90 -0.20 -1.45
CA HIS A 231 11.45 -0.64 -2.73
C HIS A 231 10.79 -1.93 -3.20
N VAL A 232 10.76 -2.96 -2.35
CA VAL A 232 10.14 -4.26 -2.65
C VAL A 232 8.66 -4.06 -3.02
N ARG A 233 7.90 -3.29 -2.23
CA ARG A 233 6.49 -2.99 -2.51
C ARG A 233 6.33 -2.34 -3.89
N SER A 234 7.16 -1.36 -4.20
CA SER A 234 7.07 -0.59 -5.45
C SER A 234 7.39 -1.45 -6.67
N ILE A 235 8.40 -2.32 -6.58
CA ILE A 235 8.75 -3.29 -7.62
C ILE A 235 7.60 -4.27 -7.87
N LEU A 236 7.06 -4.89 -6.81
CA LEU A 236 5.94 -5.84 -6.93
C LEU A 236 4.72 -5.17 -7.57
N THR A 237 4.40 -3.95 -7.15
CA THR A 237 3.28 -3.17 -7.69
C THR A 237 3.49 -2.89 -9.18
N PHE A 238 4.70 -2.46 -9.56
CA PHE A 238 5.05 -2.20 -10.96
C PHE A 238 4.93 -3.44 -11.83
N LEU A 239 5.56 -4.55 -11.43
CA LEU A 239 5.56 -5.80 -12.21
C LEU A 239 4.14 -6.32 -12.44
N VAL A 240 3.33 -6.39 -11.38
CA VAL A 240 1.95 -6.87 -11.48
C VAL A 240 1.11 -5.97 -12.40
N ASN A 241 1.23 -4.65 -12.25
CA ASN A 241 0.49 -3.71 -13.07
C ASN A 241 0.89 -3.80 -14.55
N GLN A 242 2.19 -3.85 -14.84
CA GLN A 242 2.66 -3.94 -16.22
C GLN A 242 2.26 -5.25 -16.89
N ILE A 243 2.29 -6.37 -16.18
CA ILE A 243 1.86 -7.66 -16.71
C ILE A 243 0.37 -7.62 -17.08
N ILE A 244 -0.47 -7.15 -16.18
CA ILE A 244 -1.93 -7.07 -16.42
C ILE A 244 -2.22 -6.11 -17.56
N GLN A 245 -1.64 -4.91 -17.55
CA GLN A 245 -1.84 -3.92 -18.59
C GLN A 245 -1.42 -4.43 -19.98
N SER A 246 -0.29 -5.13 -20.06
CA SER A 246 0.20 -5.71 -21.31
C SER A 246 -0.73 -6.79 -21.85
N LYS A 247 -1.19 -7.71 -20.97
CA LYS A 247 -2.13 -8.78 -21.32
C LYS A 247 -3.49 -8.23 -21.78
N GLU A 248 -4.04 -7.24 -21.08
CA GLU A 248 -5.32 -6.62 -21.43
C GLU A 248 -5.22 -5.86 -22.76
N SER A 249 -4.16 -5.08 -22.96
CA SER A 249 -3.93 -4.32 -24.19
C SER A 249 -3.81 -5.23 -25.42
N ALA A 250 -3.03 -6.32 -25.31
CA ALA A 250 -2.87 -7.29 -26.40
C ALA A 250 -4.19 -8.00 -26.74
N LYS A 251 -4.96 -8.38 -25.72
CA LYS A 251 -6.26 -9.03 -25.88
C LYS A 251 -7.28 -8.12 -26.57
N ASP A 252 -7.40 -6.88 -26.12
CA ASP A 252 -8.35 -5.91 -26.66
C ASP A 252 -8.01 -5.49 -28.09
N PHE A 253 -6.71 -5.34 -28.39
CA PHE A 253 -6.25 -5.10 -29.75
C PHE A 253 -6.58 -6.29 -30.67
N THR A 254 -6.27 -7.52 -30.25
CA THR A 254 -6.56 -8.74 -31.03
C THR A 254 -8.06 -8.89 -31.29
N LYS A 255 -8.90 -8.62 -30.30
CA LYS A 255 -10.37 -8.64 -30.43
C LYS A 255 -10.84 -7.61 -31.45
N SER A 256 -10.33 -6.38 -31.38
CA SER A 256 -10.65 -5.31 -32.33
C SER A 256 -10.23 -5.69 -33.76
N MET A 257 -9.03 -6.24 -33.93
CA MET A 257 -8.52 -6.69 -35.22
C MET A 257 -9.35 -7.82 -35.83
N LYS A 258 -9.70 -8.85 -35.05
CA LYS A 258 -10.59 -9.94 -35.50
C LYS A 258 -11.94 -9.40 -35.98
N SER A 259 -12.56 -8.50 -35.20
CA SER A 259 -13.83 -7.88 -35.59
C SER A 259 -13.75 -7.09 -36.91
N LEU A 260 -12.62 -6.41 -37.17
CA LEU A 260 -12.42 -5.70 -38.43
C LEU A 260 -12.21 -6.64 -39.62
N LEU A 261 -11.47 -7.75 -39.41
CA LEU A 261 -11.25 -8.76 -40.44
C LEU A 261 -12.55 -9.49 -40.79
N ASP A 262 -13.36 -9.85 -39.80
CA ASP A 262 -14.66 -10.51 -39.99
C ASP A 262 -15.66 -9.60 -40.74
N LYS A 263 -15.64 -8.28 -40.48
CA LYS A 263 -16.43 -7.31 -41.25
C LYS A 263 -15.96 -7.15 -42.69
N LYS A 264 -14.67 -7.36 -42.97
CA LYS A 264 -14.12 -7.30 -44.32
C LYS A 264 -14.39 -8.56 -45.13
N SER A 265 -14.47 -9.73 -44.49
CA SER A 265 -14.78 -11.00 -45.17
C SER A 265 -16.25 -11.19 -45.50
N GLN A 266 -17.15 -10.42 -44.85
CA GLN A 266 -18.60 -10.40 -45.12
C GLN A 266 -19.03 -9.35 -46.16
N LYS A 267 -18.07 -8.61 -46.73
CA LYS A 267 -18.27 -7.71 -47.88
C LYS A 267 -17.71 -8.34 -49.14
#